data_AF-A0A382YFS9-F1
#
_entry.id   AF-A0A382YFS9-F1
#
_cell.length_a   1.000
_cell.length_b   1.000
_cell.length_c   1.000
_cell.angle_alpha   90.00
_cell.angle_beta   90.00
_cell.angle_gamma   90.00
#
_symmetry.space_group_name_H-M   'P 1'
#
loop_
_entity.id
_entity.type
_entity.pdbx_description
1 polymer ?
#
loop_
_entity_poly.entity_id
_entity_poly.type
_entity_poly.pdbx_seq_one_letter_code
_entity_poly.pdbx_strand_id
1 'polypeptide(L)'
;MPEIIFKKRQSVKQVEEATDFAPKFDANGLIPVVTTDFITGEVLMQGYMNEEALKQTIAIGEAIYYSRSRQKLWHKGKTSGFVQKIKE
;
A
#
# COMPACT_ATOMS: atom_id res chain seq x y z
N MET A 1 -7.71 1.65 -16.96
CA MET A 1 -7.07 2.37 -15.85
C MET A 1 -5.62 2.61 -16.24
N PRO A 2 -5.01 3.77 -15.94
CA PRO A 2 -3.60 3.99 -16.25
C PRO A 2 -2.74 2.94 -15.53
N GLU A 3 -1.71 2.46 -16.22
CA GLU A 3 -0.74 1.52 -15.65
C GLU A 3 0.05 2.22 -14.54
N ILE A 4 0.00 1.67 -13.32
CA ILE A 4 0.74 2.22 -12.18
C ILE A 4 2.17 1.70 -12.24
N ILE A 5 3.10 2.62 -12.54
CA ILE A 5 4.53 2.31 -12.65
C ILE A 5 5.27 2.88 -11.44
N PHE A 6 5.89 2.02 -10.65
CA PHE A 6 6.79 2.44 -9.57
C PHE A 6 8.18 2.69 -10.11
N LYS A 7 8.74 3.87 -9.84
CA LYS A 7 10.09 4.23 -10.23
C LYS A 7 11.10 3.59 -9.28
N LYS A 8 12.30 3.29 -9.79
CA LYS A 8 13.42 2.86 -8.95
C LYS A 8 13.98 4.08 -8.22
N ARG A 9 14.42 3.90 -6.98
CA ARG A 9 15.18 4.91 -6.25
C ARG A 9 16.59 5.01 -6.83
N GLN A 10 17.00 6.20 -7.23
CA GLN A 10 18.28 6.48 -7.89
C GLN A 10 19.19 7.34 -7.02
N SER A 11 18.65 8.34 -6.31
CA SER A 11 19.42 9.25 -5.45
C SER A 11 18.56 9.78 -4.30
N VAL A 12 19.21 10.33 -3.26
CA VAL A 12 18.51 11.00 -2.14
C VAL A 12 17.67 12.17 -2.66
N LYS A 13 18.27 13.01 -3.52
CA LYS A 13 17.58 14.14 -4.15
C LYS A 13 16.31 13.71 -4.90
N GLN A 14 16.36 12.62 -5.65
CA GLN A 14 15.19 12.09 -6.36
C GLN A 14 14.09 11.62 -5.39
N VAL A 15 14.46 11.02 -4.26
CA VAL A 15 13.47 10.54 -3.27
C VAL A 15 12.83 11.68 -2.50
N GLU A 16 13.58 12.75 -2.22
CA GLU A 16 13.11 13.86 -1.36
C GLU A 16 12.47 15.01 -2.15
N GLU A 17 12.88 15.25 -3.40
CA GLU A 17 12.48 16.45 -4.16
C GLU A 17 11.68 16.14 -5.44
N ALA A 18 11.69 14.91 -5.96
CA ALA A 18 10.97 14.58 -7.20
C ALA A 18 9.52 14.17 -6.95
N THR A 19 8.69 14.22 -7.99
CA THR A 19 7.29 13.75 -7.98
C THR A 19 7.14 12.28 -8.35
N ASP A 20 8.26 11.57 -8.59
CA ASP A 20 8.28 10.15 -8.90
C ASP A 20 7.83 9.32 -7.69
N PHE A 21 6.82 8.47 -7.87
CA PHE A 21 6.46 7.51 -6.84
C PHE A 21 7.41 6.31 -6.85
N ALA A 22 8.32 6.27 -5.87
CA ALA A 22 9.38 5.26 -5.75
C ALA A 22 9.33 4.53 -4.37
N PRO A 23 8.31 3.69 -4.10
CA PRO A 23 8.23 2.90 -2.88
C PRO A 23 9.45 1.98 -2.74
N LYS A 24 9.96 1.85 -1.50
CA LYS A 24 11.07 0.94 -1.19
C LYS A 24 10.52 -0.30 -0.51
N PHE A 25 10.49 -1.40 -1.26
CA PHE A 25 10.23 -2.72 -0.72
C PHE A 25 11.50 -3.28 -0.08
N ASP A 26 11.33 -4.14 0.93
CA ASP A 26 12.41 -4.88 1.55
C ASP A 26 12.91 -6.03 0.66
N ALA A 27 13.86 -6.82 1.17
CA ALA A 27 14.42 -7.97 0.44
C ALA A 27 13.38 -9.07 0.10
N ASN A 28 12.23 -9.07 0.77
CA ASN A 28 11.12 -9.99 0.52
C ASN A 28 10.06 -9.39 -0.41
N GLY A 29 10.29 -8.19 -0.95
CA GLY A 29 9.32 -7.48 -1.79
C GLY A 29 8.15 -6.88 -1.00
N LEU A 30 8.34 -6.57 0.29
CA LEU A 30 7.28 -6.06 1.17
C LEU A 30 7.54 -4.63 1.65
N ILE A 31 6.47 -3.88 1.85
CA ILE A 31 6.47 -2.56 2.49
C ILE A 31 5.51 -2.57 3.70
N PRO A 32 5.91 -2.05 4.87
CA PRO A 32 4.99 -1.88 5.99
C PRO A 32 3.96 -0.80 5.68
N VAL A 33 2.72 -1.03 6.09
CA VAL A 33 1.61 -0.10 5.93
C VAL A 33 0.98 0.14 7.30
N VAL A 34 0.78 1.41 7.64
CA VAL A 34 0.01 1.82 8.80
C VAL A 34 -1.26 2.46 8.29
N THR A 35 -2.40 2.01 8.83
CA THR A 35 -3.72 2.52 8.43
C THR A 35 -4.29 3.31 9.58
N THR A 36 -4.69 4.54 9.27
CA THR A 36 -5.31 5.45 10.20
C THR A 36 -6.77 5.70 9.81
N ASP A 37 -7.59 6.07 10.78
CA ASP A 37 -8.88 6.68 10.50
C ASP A 37 -8.64 8.08 9.90
N PHE A 38 -9.29 8.37 8.77
CA PHE A 38 -9.09 9.62 8.03
C PHE A 38 -9.62 10.86 8.78
N ILE A 39 -10.57 10.70 9.70
CA ILE A 39 -11.16 11.81 10.45
C ILE A 39 -10.40 12.03 11.75
N THR A 40 -10.13 10.96 12.50
CA THR A 40 -9.55 11.07 13.86
C THR A 40 -8.03 10.97 13.88
N GLY A 41 -7.41 10.40 12.85
CA GLY A 41 -5.99 10.06 12.83
C GLY A 41 -5.61 8.85 13.70
N GLU A 42 -6.59 8.16 14.30
CA GLU A 42 -6.33 6.98 15.13
C GLU A 42 -5.70 5.85 14.30
N VAL A 43 -4.64 5.22 14.82
CA VAL A 43 -4.05 4.05 14.19
C VAL A 43 -4.97 2.85 14.35
N LEU A 44 -5.52 2.36 13.24
CA LEU A 44 -6.45 1.23 13.21
C LEU A 44 -5.71 -0.10 13.14
N MET A 45 -4.66 -0.18 12.30
CA MET A 45 -3.87 -1.40 12.14
C MET A 45 -2.52 -1.15 11.47
N GLN A 46 -1.64 -2.15 11.60
CA GLN A 46 -0.42 -2.29 10.83
C GLN A 46 -0.50 -3.55 9.98
N GLY A 47 -0.04 -3.45 8.73
CA GLY A 47 -0.01 -4.55 7.77
C GLY A 47 1.19 -4.46 6.84
N TYR A 48 1.23 -5.33 5.84
CA TYR A 48 2.24 -5.32 4.80
C TYR A 48 1.56 -5.31 3.44
N MET A 49 2.19 -4.71 2.45
CA MET A 49 1.83 -4.83 1.04
C MET A 49 3.04 -5.33 0.27
N ASN A 50 2.81 -6.15 -0.75
CA ASN A 50 3.78 -6.33 -1.83
C ASN A 50 3.46 -5.33 -2.96
N GLU A 51 4.26 -5.34 -4.03
CA GLU A 51 4.05 -4.45 -5.17
C GLU A 51 2.62 -4.52 -5.73
N GLU A 52 2.11 -5.73 -5.91
CA GLU A 52 0.77 -5.95 -6.47
C GLU A 52 -0.34 -5.44 -5.55
N ALA A 53 -0.24 -5.69 -4.25
CA ALA A 53 -1.22 -5.20 -3.27
C ALA A 53 -1.31 -3.67 -3.31
N LEU A 54 -0.16 -2.97 -3.34
CA LEU A 54 -0.13 -1.52 -3.40
C LEU A 54 -0.73 -0.98 -4.71
N LYS A 55 -0.39 -1.59 -5.86
CA LYS A 55 -0.96 -1.24 -7.16
C LYS A 55 -2.48 -1.39 -7.15
N GLN A 56 -2.99 -2.53 -6.67
CA GLN A 56 -4.43 -2.75 -6.63
C GLN A 56 -5.12 -1.77 -5.67
N THR A 57 -4.53 -1.47 -4.51
CA THR A 57 -5.08 -0.47 -3.59
C THR A 57 -5.24 0.90 -4.22
N ILE A 58 -4.22 1.39 -4.93
CA ILE A 58 -4.28 2.66 -5.64
C ILE A 58 -5.33 2.60 -6.77
N ALA A 59 -5.39 1.49 -7.51
CA ALA A 59 -6.29 1.35 -8.65
C ALA A 59 -7.77 1.31 -8.26
N ILE A 60 -8.12 0.65 -7.15
CA ILE A 60 -9.52 0.45 -6.75
C ILE A 60 -9.98 1.40 -5.62
N GLY A 61 -9.05 2.06 -4.93
CA GLY A 61 -9.37 2.94 -3.80
C GLY A 61 -9.79 2.19 -2.53
N GLU A 62 -9.38 0.93 -2.36
CA GLU A 62 -9.67 0.10 -1.18
C GLU A 62 -8.42 -0.64 -0.70
N ALA A 63 -8.32 -0.87 0.61
CA ALA A 63 -7.13 -1.48 1.20
C ALA A 63 -7.01 -2.98 0.83
N ILE A 64 -5.90 -3.33 0.18
CA ILE A 64 -5.49 -4.69 -0.15
C ILE A 64 -4.13 -4.88 0.51
N TYR A 65 -4.05 -5.83 1.43
CA TYR A 65 -2.80 -6.18 2.09
C TYR A 65 -2.20 -7.44 1.47
N TYR A 66 -0.96 -7.74 1.81
CA TYR A 66 -0.32 -9.01 1.56
C TYR A 66 -0.17 -9.78 2.87
N SER A 67 -0.84 -10.94 2.96
CA SER A 67 -0.71 -11.84 4.11
C SER A 67 0.60 -12.61 3.98
N ARG A 68 1.59 -12.27 4.82
CA ARG A 68 2.91 -12.91 4.81
C ARG A 68 2.85 -14.41 5.12
N SER A 69 1.99 -14.81 6.05
CA SER A 69 1.83 -16.21 6.45
C SER A 69 1.08 -17.05 5.41
N ARG A 70 0.13 -16.45 4.68
CA ARG A 70 -0.67 -17.13 3.65
C ARG A 70 -0.13 -16.91 2.24
N GLN A 71 0.91 -16.10 2.09
CA GLN A 71 1.54 -15.69 0.84
C GLN A 71 0.52 -15.28 -0.24
N LYS A 72 -0.47 -14.46 0.14
CA LYS A 72 -1.56 -14.07 -0.75
C LYS A 72 -2.07 -12.67 -0.47
N LEU A 73 -2.67 -12.08 -1.50
CA LEU A 73 -3.43 -10.83 -1.38
C LEU A 73 -4.63 -11.02 -0.45
N TRP A 74 -4.91 -10.00 0.34
CA TRP A 74 -6.04 -9.95 1.24
C TRP A 74 -6.74 -8.60 1.11
N HIS A 75 -7.88 -8.62 0.41
CA HIS A 75 -8.77 -7.48 0.30
C HIS A 75 -9.51 -7.29 1.62
N LYS A 76 -9.14 -6.25 2.36
CA LYS A 76 -9.65 -6.01 3.71
C LYS A 76 -11.14 -5.81 3.67
N GLY A 77 -11.86 -6.60 4.48
CA GLY A 77 -13.31 -6.49 4.58
C GLY A 77 -14.10 -7.17 3.48
N LYS A 78 -13.46 -7.77 2.46
CA LYS A 78 -14.17 -8.43 1.34
C LYS A 78 -15.15 -9.52 1.81
N THR A 79 -14.81 -10.23 2.89
CA THR A 79 -15.68 -11.26 3.49
C THR A 79 -16.57 -10.72 4.61
N SER A 80 -16.05 -9.77 5.42
CA SER A 80 -16.74 -9.30 6.63
C SER A 80 -17.61 -8.05 6.43
N GLY A 81 -17.53 -7.39 5.26
CA GLY A 81 -18.17 -6.10 4.99
C GLY A 81 -17.39 -4.88 5.52
N PHE A 82 -16.42 -5.06 6.41
CA PHE A 82 -15.60 -3.97 6.98
C PHE A 82 -14.46 -3.54 6.05
N VAL A 83 -14.83 -3.03 4.88
CA VAL A 83 -13.92 -2.52 3.84
C VAL A 83 -13.33 -1.18 4.28
N GLN A 84 -12.03 -1.00 4.02
CA GLN A 84 -11.33 0.27 4.24
C GLN A 84 -11.19 0.99 2.91
N LYS A 85 -11.90 2.11 2.75
CA LYS A 85 -11.81 2.98 1.57
C LYS A 85 -10.67 3.98 1.76
N ILE A 86 -9.83 4.13 0.75
CA ILE A 86 -8.69 5.06 0.78
C ILE A 86 -9.19 6.49 0.62
N LYS A 87 -8.62 7.41 1.39
CA LYS A 87 -8.91 8.85 1.37
C LYS A 87 -7.68 9.66 1.02
N GLU A 88 -6.53 9.28 1.58
CA GLU A 88 -5.18 9.79 1.31
C GLU A 88 -4.15 8.68 1.43
#